data_AF-A0A366EFJ6-F1
#
_entry.id   AF-A0A366EFJ6-F1
#
_cell.length_a   1.000
_cell.length_b   1.000
_cell.length_c   1.000
_cell.angle_alpha   90.00
_cell.angle_beta   90.00
_cell.angle_gamma   90.00
#
_symmetry.space_group_name_H-M   'P 1'
#
loop_
_entity.id
_entity.type
_entity.pdbx_description
1 polymer ?
#
loop_
_entity_poly.entity_id
_entity_poly.type
_entity_poly.pdbx_seq_one_letter_code
_entity_poly.pdbx_strand_id
1 'polypeptide(L)' 'MKPILELHVSGLREGETLTFRIEPVGPNAAKPVFLSPAEFSTVSEIIDRASKESSPNWHEVRQAILRAFYEAKIKRG' A
#
# COMPACT_ATOMS: atom_id res chain seq x y z
N MET A 1 -7.86 15.59 -9.04
CA MET A 1 -7.55 14.99 -7.72
C MET A 1 -6.39 14.04 -7.87
N LYS A 2 -5.46 13.96 -6.90
CA LYS A 2 -4.42 12.92 -6.91
C LYS A 2 -5.07 11.58 -6.52
N PRO A 3 -4.67 10.45 -7.14
CA PRO A 3 -5.17 9.14 -6.73
C PRO A 3 -4.75 8.84 -5.28
N ILE A 4 -5.64 8.15 -4.56
CA ILE A 4 -5.43 7.67 -3.19
C ILE A 4 -4.76 6.31 -3.30
N LEU A 5 -3.77 6.01 -2.47
CA LEU A 5 -3.15 4.70 -2.43
C LEU A 5 -3.81 3.83 -1.37
N GLU A 6 -4.08 2.57 -1.74
CA GLU A 6 -4.63 1.55 -0.87
C GLU A 6 -3.73 0.31 -0.85
N LEU A 7 -3.58 -0.28 0.34
CA LEU A 7 -2.88 -1.56 0.51
C LEU A 7 -3.92 -2.68 0.43
N HIS A 8 -3.77 -3.58 -0.53
CA HIS A 8 -4.74 -4.65 -0.81
C HIS A 8 -4.10 -6.02 -0.64
N VAL A 9 -4.93 -6.96 -0.15
CA VAL A 9 -4.65 -8.39 -0.10
C VAL A 9 -5.76 -9.11 -0.86
N SER A 10 -5.40 -9.97 -1.80
CA SER A 10 -6.34 -10.81 -2.56
C SER A 10 -5.85 -12.25 -2.66
N GLY A 11 -6.72 -13.18 -3.04
CA GLY A 11 -6.39 -14.61 -3.06
C GLY A 11 -6.49 -15.25 -1.68
N LEU A 12 -7.49 -14.87 -0.89
CA LEU A 12 -7.73 -15.39 0.47
C LEU A 12 -8.54 -16.70 0.47
N ARG A 13 -9.02 -17.15 -0.69
CA ARG A 13 -9.77 -18.40 -0.82
C ARG A 13 -8.83 -19.58 -1.04
N GLU A 14 -9.27 -20.76 -0.62
CA GLU A 14 -8.55 -22.01 -0.85
C GLU A 14 -8.33 -22.23 -2.35
N GLY A 15 -7.08 -22.54 -2.73
CA GLY A 15 -6.67 -22.72 -4.13
C GLY A 15 -6.32 -21.44 -4.90
N GLU A 16 -6.55 -20.25 -4.34
CA GLU A 16 -6.12 -18.99 -4.96
C GLU A 16 -4.70 -18.60 -4.54
N THR A 17 -3.96 -17.93 -5.42
CA THR A 17 -2.63 -17.40 -5.09
C THR A 17 -2.77 -16.08 -4.34
N LEU A 18 -2.21 -16.05 -3.12
CA LEU A 18 -2.16 -14.85 -2.29
C LEU A 18 -1.34 -13.75 -2.98
N THR A 19 -1.93 -12.56 -3.07
CA THR A 19 -1.33 -11.41 -3.76
C THR A 19 -1.44 -10.17 -2.89
N PHE A 20 -0.34 -9.43 -2.82
CA PHE A 20 -0.21 -8.19 -2.06
C PHE A 20 0.10 -7.05 -3.02
N ARG A 21 -0.65 -5.95 -2.93
CA ARG A 21 -0.40 -4.81 -3.82
C ARG A 21 -0.71 -3.47 -3.18
N ILE A 22 -0.04 -2.44 -3.67
CA ILE A 22 -0.45 -1.06 -3.47
C ILE A 22 -1.20 -0.64 -4.73
N GLU A 23 -2.49 -0.33 -4.56
CA GLU A 23 -3.41 0.02 -5.63
C GLU A 23 -3.74 1.52 -5.58
N PRO A 24 -3.42 2.28 -6.65
CA PRO A 24 -3.94 3.62 -6.81
C PRO A 24 -5.43 3.58 -7.15
N VAL A 25 -6.24 4.29 -6.37
CA VAL A 25 -7.69 4.39 -6.53
C VAL A 25 -8.06 5.85 -6.88
N GLY A 26 -8.84 6.01 -7.94
CA GLY A 26 -9.34 7.31 -8.40
C GLY A 26 -9.14 7.55 -9.90
N PRO A 27 -9.60 8.72 -10.41
CA PRO A 27 -9.46 9.06 -11.82
C PRO A 27 -7.98 9.15 -12.21
N ASN A 28 -7.63 8.60 -13.38
CA ASN A 28 -6.26 8.49 -13.88
C ASN A 28 -5.31 7.71 -12.94
N ALA A 29 -5.84 6.73 -12.20
CA ALA A 29 -5.04 5.82 -11.41
C ALA A 29 -3.99 5.11 -12.26
N ALA A 30 -2.74 5.13 -11.79
CA ALA A 30 -1.65 4.39 -12.39
C ALA A 30 -1.78 2.88 -12.09
N LYS A 31 -0.91 2.06 -12.70
CA LYS A 31 -0.94 0.60 -12.49
C LYS A 31 -0.65 0.25 -11.02
N PRO A 32 -1.26 -0.83 -10.50
CA PRO A 32 -0.93 -1.35 -9.19
C PRO A 32 0.52 -1.83 -9.14
N VAL A 33 1.10 -1.80 -7.95
CA VAL A 33 2.43 -2.33 -7.67
C VAL A 33 2.31 -3.54 -6.77
N PHE A 34 2.90 -4.66 -7.19
CA PHE A 34 2.91 -5.89 -6.40
C PHE A 34 4.05 -5.88 -5.38
N LEU A 35 3.73 -6.39 -4.18
CA LEU A 35 4.63 -6.55 -3.07
C LEU A 35 4.92 -8.04 -2.87
N SER A 36 6.16 -8.36 -2.52
CA SER A 36 6.48 -9.65 -1.91
C SER A 36 5.86 -9.75 -0.50
N PRO A 37 5.70 -10.95 0.06
CA PRO A 37 5.18 -11.12 1.42
C PRO A 37 5.98 -10.33 2.47
N ALA A 38 7.32 -10.30 2.36
CA ALA A 38 8.19 -9.56 3.27
C ALA A 38 7.95 -8.04 3.18
N GLU A 39 7.84 -7.51 1.96
CA GLU A 39 7.53 -6.09 1.77
C GLU A 39 6.16 -5.72 2.32
N PHE A 40 5.15 -6.57 2.09
CA PHE A 40 3.82 -6.36 2.65
C PHE A 40 3.83 -6.34 4.18
N SER A 41 4.56 -7.25 4.84
CA SER A 41 4.71 -7.26 6.30
C SER A 41 5.32 -5.94 6.78
N THR A 42 6.43 -5.52 6.16
CA THR A 42 7.10 -4.26 6.51
C THR A 42 6.19 -3.05 6.36
N VAL A 43 5.48 -2.91 5.23
CA VAL A 43 4.53 -1.80 5.05
C VAL A 43 3.43 -1.84 6.12
N SER A 44 2.88 -3.02 6.40
CA SER A 44 1.79 -3.19 7.36
C SER A 44 2.22 -2.85 8.79
N GLU A 45 3.41 -3.28 9.20
CA GLU A 45 3.99 -2.97 10.52
C GLU A 45 4.23 -1.47 10.71
N ILE A 46 4.75 -0.78 9.69
CA ILE A 46 4.96 0.67 9.73
C ILE A 46 3.62 1.40 9.84
N ILE A 47 2.61 0.99 9.07
CA ILE A 47 1.26 1.56 9.14
C ILE A 47 0.65 1.32 10.52
N ASP A 48 0.69 0.10 11.04
CA ASP A 48 0.14 -0.24 12.35
C ASP A 48 0.79 0.59 13.47
N ARG A 49 2.13 0.68 13.47
CA ARG A 49 2.87 1.52 14.42
C ARG A 49 2.49 3.00 14.30
N ALA A 50 2.50 3.55 13.09
CA ALA A 50 2.17 4.96 12.86
C ALA A 50 0.72 5.29 13.25
N SER A 51 -0.21 4.34 13.12
CA SER A 51 -1.61 4.50 13.52
C SER A 51 -1.80 4.66 15.02
N LYS A 52 -0.91 4.05 15.81
CA LYS A 52 -0.91 4.11 17.28
C LYS A 52 -0.30 5.41 17.80
N GLU A 53 0.60 6.01 17.03
CA GLU A 53 1.34 7.22 17.41
C GLU A 53 0.67 8.53 16.92
N SER A 54 -0.27 8.47 15.96
CA SER A 54 -0.75 9.66 15.22
C SER A 54 -2.24 10.00 15.43
N SER A 55 -2.53 11.30 15.66
CA SER A 55 -3.83 11.99 15.55
C SER A 55 -3.57 13.47 15.21
N PRO A 56 -4.41 14.25 14.50
CA PRO A 56 -5.58 13.96 13.64
C PRO A 56 -5.23 13.73 12.15
N ASN A 57 -3.96 13.81 11.74
CA ASN A 57 -3.55 13.73 10.32
C ASN A 57 -3.23 12.30 9.83
N TRP A 58 -3.86 11.29 10.44
CA TRP A 58 -3.57 9.88 10.17
C TRP A 58 -3.67 9.53 8.67
N HIS A 59 -4.67 10.07 7.97
CA HIS A 59 -4.83 9.84 6.54
C HIS A 59 -3.60 10.28 5.74
N GLU A 60 -3.06 11.46 6.02
CA GLU A 60 -1.88 12.00 5.31
C GLU A 60 -0.63 11.16 5.58
N VAL A 61 -0.43 10.74 6.84
CA VAL A 61 0.68 9.86 7.25
C VAL A 61 0.60 8.53 6.51
N ARG A 62 -0.57 7.88 6.49
CA ARG A 62 -0.79 6.63 5.76
C ARG A 62 -0.50 6.80 4.26
N GLN A 63 -0.96 7.90 3.66
CA GLN A 63 -0.71 8.18 2.24
C GLN A 63 0.79 8.40 1.96
N ALA A 64 1.52 9.08 2.84
CA ALA A 64 2.95 9.28 2.71
C ALA A 64 3.73 7.95 2.76
N ILE A 65 3.39 7.07 3.71
CA ILE A 65 3.98 5.74 3.83
C ILE A 65 3.76 4.94 2.54
N LEU A 66 2.50 4.79 2.10
CA LEU A 66 2.18 4.02 0.89
C LEU A 66 2.85 4.58 -0.36
N ARG A 67 2.94 5.92 -0.48
CA ARG A 67 3.58 6.59 -1.61
C ARG A 67 5.07 6.31 -1.68
N ALA A 68 5.76 6.29 -0.54
CA ALA A 68 7.19 5.98 -0.51
C ALA A 68 7.49 4.57 -1.07
N PHE A 69 6.70 3.57 -0.68
CA PHE A 69 6.85 2.20 -1.20
C PHE A 69 6.44 2.10 -2.68
N TYR A 70 5.33 2.73 -3.06
CA TYR A 70 4.83 2.73 -4.43
C TYR A 70 5.83 3.34 -5.43
N GLU A 71 6.37 4.52 -5.12
CA GLU A 71 7.32 5.22 -5.98
C GLU A 71 8.68 4.50 -6.05
N ALA A 72 9.12 3.88 -4.95
CA ALA A 72 10.35 3.08 -4.93
C ALA A 72 10.26 1.87 -5.86
N LYS A 73 9.07 1.27 -6.00
CA LYS A 73 8.82 0.14 -6.90
C LYS A 73 8.73 0.56 -8.35
N ILE A 74 8.05 1.66 -8.66
CA ILE A 74 7.99 2.20 -10.03
C ILE A 74 9.39 2.52 -10.56
N LYS A 75 10.26 3.12 -9.74
CA LYS A 75 11.62 3.49 -10.17
C LYS A 75 12.54 2.28 -10.43
N ARG A 76 12.17 1.09 -9.97
CA ARG A 76 12.96 -0.14 -10.08
C ARG A 76 12.46 -1.09 -11.18
N GLY A 77 11.28 -0.86 -11.74
CA GLY A 77 10.71 -1.62 -12.86
C GLY A 77 10.88 -0.89 -14.17
#